data_AF-A0A525II07-F1
#
_entry.id   AF-A0A525II07-F1
#
_cell.length_a   1.000
_cell.length_b   1.000
_cell.length_c   1.000
_cell.angle_alpha   90.00
_cell.angle_beta   90.00
_cell.angle_gamma   90.00
#
_symmetry.space_group_name_H-M   'P 1'
#
loop_
_entity.id
_entity.type
_entity.pdbx_description
1 polymer ?
#
loop_
_entity_poly.entity_id
_entity_poly.type
_entity_poly.pdbx_seq_one_letter_code
_entity_poly.pdbx_strand_id
1 'polypeptide(L)'
;MSDPEIPVTEDELHAYIDNELPAERRGDVEAWLAAHAEDAERVRSWRAMAEALHARYDSVADEAVPKRLEIERLVRRPRRWMYGAIAATLLA
;
A
#
# COMPACT_ATOMS: atom_id res chain seq x y z
N MET A 1 13.51 24.09 4.85
CA MET A 1 14.71 24.11 5.70
C MET A 1 14.73 22.79 6.43
N SER A 2 15.43 21.80 5.89
CA SER A 2 15.67 20.53 6.57
C SER A 2 16.82 20.73 7.53
N ASP A 3 16.58 20.47 8.81
CA ASP A 3 17.58 20.59 9.85
C ASP A 3 18.51 19.36 9.77
N PRO A 4 19.83 19.53 9.51
CA PRO A 4 20.77 18.41 9.35
C PRO A 4 21.03 17.64 10.66
N GLU A 5 20.44 18.05 11.78
CA GLU A 5 20.60 17.42 13.10
C GLU A 5 19.54 16.34 13.40
N ILE A 6 18.51 16.18 12.56
CA ILE A 6 17.49 15.14 12.74
C ILE A 6 18.04 13.81 12.19
N PRO A 7 18.23 12.77 13.04
CA PRO A 7 18.69 11.46 12.59
C PRO A 7 17.77 10.90 11.51
N VAL A 8 18.35 10.18 10.54
CA VAL A 8 17.57 9.51 9.50
C VAL A 8 16.59 8.56 10.15
N THR A 9 15.31 8.67 9.78
CA THR A 9 14.25 7.83 10.33
C THR A 9 13.99 6.62 9.43
N GLU A 10 13.34 5.59 9.98
CA GLU A 10 12.91 4.44 9.19
C GLU A 10 11.95 4.82 8.05
N ASP A 11 11.08 5.82 8.28
CA ASP A 11 10.20 6.36 7.24
C ASP A 11 10.98 6.94 6.06
N GLU A 12 12.11 7.61 6.33
CA GLU A 12 12.99 8.12 5.28
C GLU A 12 13.73 7.01 4.54
N LEU A 13 14.05 5.90 5.20
CA LEU A 13 14.61 4.71 4.54
C LEU A 13 13.60 4.04 3.61
N HIS A 14 12.33 3.95 4.02
CA HIS A 14 11.26 3.48 3.16
C HIS A 14 11.03 4.43 1.98
N ALA A 15 10.90 5.74 2.24
CA ALA A 15 10.77 6.75 1.18
C ALA A 15 11.95 6.72 0.19
N TYR A 16 13.17 6.43 0.67
CA TYR A 16 14.35 6.26 -0.18
C TYR A 16 14.25 5.03 -1.10
N ILE A 17 13.69 3.93 -0.61
CA ILE A 17 13.45 2.71 -1.41
C ILE A 17 12.36 2.96 -2.45
N ASP A 18 11.28 3.61 -2.04
CA ASP A 18 10.10 3.89 -2.86
C ASP A 18 10.32 5.06 -3.83
N ASN A 19 11.48 5.71 -3.77
CA ASN A 19 11.84 6.90 -4.56
C ASN A 19 10.95 8.14 -4.31
N GLU A 20 10.33 8.18 -3.14
CA GLU A 20 9.45 9.26 -2.65
C GLU A 20 10.18 10.22 -1.68
N LEU A 21 11.48 10.00 -1.43
CA LEU A 21 12.29 10.87 -0.58
C LEU A 21 12.56 12.22 -1.27
N PRO A 22 12.36 13.37 -0.57
CA PRO A 22 12.76 14.68 -1.08
C PRO A 22 14.23 14.72 -1.47
N ALA A 23 14.54 15.40 -2.59
CA ALA A 23 15.89 15.41 -3.15
C ALA A 23 16.94 15.97 -2.18
N GLU A 24 16.54 16.92 -1.32
CA GLU A 24 17.41 17.53 -0.32
C GLU A 24 17.86 16.54 0.77
N ARG A 25 17.06 15.50 1.04
CA ARG A 25 17.32 14.49 2.09
C ARG A 25 18.07 13.28 1.59
N ARG A 26 18.15 13.08 0.27
CA ARG A 26 18.80 11.90 -0.32
C ARG A 26 20.26 11.78 0.08
N GLY A 27 21.01 12.88 0.09
CA GLY A 27 22.42 12.89 0.51
C GLY A 27 22.59 12.48 1.98
N ASP A 28 21.70 12.95 2.87
CA ASP A 28 21.71 12.60 4.29
C ASP A 28 21.48 11.09 4.50
N VAL A 29 20.50 10.52 3.79
CA VAL A 29 20.19 9.07 3.84
C VAL A 29 21.31 8.22 3.28
N GLU A 30 21.91 8.62 2.15
CA GLU A 30 23.04 7.90 1.57
C GLU A 30 24.27 7.91 2.51
N ALA A 31 24.57 9.05 3.14
CA ALA A 31 25.61 9.16 4.15
C ALA A 31 25.31 8.30 5.40
N TRP A 32 24.05 8.27 5.85
CA TRP A 32 23.62 7.43 6.95
C TRP A 32 23.83 5.93 6.65
N LEU A 33 23.37 5.48 5.48
CA LEU A 33 23.51 4.07 5.06
C LEU A 33 24.97 3.65 4.88
N ALA A 34 25.86 4.58 4.49
CA ALA A 34 27.29 4.32 4.44
C ALA A 34 27.92 4.14 5.84
N ALA A 35 27.39 4.84 6.86
CA ALA A 35 27.87 4.77 8.23
C ALA A 35 27.19 3.66 9.08
N HIS A 36 26.00 3.19 8.69
CA HIS A 36 25.18 2.25 9.45
C HIS A 36 24.93 0.96 8.64
N ALA A 37 25.83 -0.01 8.81
CA ALA A 37 25.79 -1.26 8.05
C ALA A 37 24.47 -2.03 8.26
N GLU A 38 23.96 -2.09 9.49
CA GLU A 38 22.71 -2.80 9.82
C GLU A 38 21.50 -2.24 9.04
N ASP A 39 21.35 -0.91 9.01
CA ASP A 39 20.29 -0.26 8.24
C ASP A 39 20.47 -0.44 6.73
N ALA A 40 21.72 -0.45 6.24
CA ALA A 40 21.99 -0.79 4.86
C ALA A 40 21.58 -2.23 4.52
N GLU A 41 21.74 -3.18 5.44
CA GLU A 41 21.26 -4.56 5.25
C GLU A 41 19.73 -4.63 5.21
N ARG A 42 19.06 -3.90 6.12
CA ARG A 42 17.59 -3.77 6.14
C ARG A 42 17.07 -3.23 4.82
N VAL A 43 17.66 -2.14 4.32
CA VAL A 43 17.30 -1.52 3.03
C VAL A 43 17.47 -2.50 1.87
N ARG A 44 18.58 -3.27 1.84
CA ARG A 44 18.78 -4.31 0.82
C ARG A 44 17.72 -5.41 0.89
N SER A 45 17.39 -5.88 2.09
CA SER A 45 16.36 -6.89 2.31
C SER A 45 14.98 -6.42 1.84
N TRP A 46 14.61 -5.18 2.18
CA TRP A 46 13.35 -4.58 1.75
C TRP A 46 13.27 -4.42 0.23
N ARG A 47 14.35 -3.96 -0.42
CA ARG A 47 14.42 -3.87 -1.90
C ARG A 47 14.23 -5.25 -2.54
N ALA A 48 14.87 -6.29 -2.02
CA ALA A 48 14.71 -7.65 -2.55
C ALA A 48 13.26 -8.16 -2.39
N MET A 49 12.60 -7.85 -1.28
CA MET A 49 11.18 -8.20 -1.10
C MET A 49 10.26 -7.43 -2.06
N ALA A 50 10.50 -6.14 -2.27
CA ALA A 50 9.77 -5.34 -3.24
C ALA A 50 9.94 -5.88 -4.66
N GLU A 51 11.17 -6.20 -5.06
CA GLU A 51 11.46 -6.81 -6.37
C GLU A 51 10.78 -8.17 -6.54
N ALA A 52 10.76 -9.01 -5.50
CA ALA A 52 10.06 -10.30 -5.54
C ALA A 52 8.54 -10.14 -5.71
N LEU A 53 7.93 -9.12 -5.09
CA LEU A 53 6.52 -8.80 -5.27
C LEU A 53 6.24 -8.32 -6.70
N HIS A 54 7.04 -7.40 -7.21
CA HIS A 54 6.95 -6.90 -8.60
C HIS A 54 7.06 -8.05 -9.61
N ALA A 55 8.11 -8.85 -9.49
CA ALA A 55 8.33 -10.01 -10.36
C ALA A 55 7.15 -11.00 -10.37
N ARG A 56 6.41 -11.11 -9.25
CA ARG A 56 5.28 -12.03 -9.13
C ARG A 56 3.95 -11.44 -9.63
N TYR A 57 3.74 -10.14 -9.42
CA TYR A 57 2.41 -9.53 -9.51
C TYR A 57 2.28 -8.40 -10.54
N ASP A 58 3.37 -7.91 -11.15
CA ASP A 58 3.27 -6.84 -12.16
C ASP A 58 2.37 -7.23 -13.32
N SER A 59 2.41 -8.49 -13.77
CA SER A 59 1.52 -8.96 -14.84
C SER A 59 0.03 -8.89 -14.47
N VAL A 60 -0.28 -9.01 -13.17
CA VAL A 60 -1.66 -8.92 -12.68
C VAL A 60 -2.13 -7.47 -12.62
N ALA A 61 -1.22 -6.52 -12.40
CA ALA A 61 -1.54 -5.09 -12.38
C ALA A 61 -2.05 -4.59 -13.74
N ASP A 62 -1.61 -5.22 -14.83
CA ASP A 62 -2.04 -4.90 -16.21
C ASP A 62 -3.35 -5.60 -16.64
N GLU A 63 -3.88 -6.52 -15.82
CA GLU A 63 -5.14 -7.20 -16.13
C GLU A 63 -6.35 -6.26 -15.99
N ALA A 64 -7.35 -6.47 -16.83
CA ALA A 64 -8.61 -5.74 -16.72
C ALA A 64 -9.28 -6.02 -15.36
N VAL A 65 -9.68 -4.95 -14.66
CA VAL A 65 -10.37 -5.06 -13.37
C VAL A 65 -11.62 -5.92 -13.52
N PRO A 66 -11.77 -7.03 -12.77
CA PRO A 66 -12.94 -7.88 -12.87
C PRO A 66 -14.22 -7.11 -12.56
N LYS A 67 -15.30 -7.36 -13.33
CA LYS A 67 -16.58 -6.61 -13.18
C LYS A 67 -17.08 -6.53 -11.74
N ARG A 68 -16.93 -7.59 -10.94
CA ARG A 68 -17.36 -7.62 -9.52
C ARG A 68 -16.62 -6.61 -8.63
N LEU A 69 -15.43 -6.17 -9.04
CA LEU A 69 -14.57 -5.21 -8.34
C LEU A 69 -14.68 -3.80 -8.92
N GLU A 70 -15.55 -3.57 -9.92
CA GLU A 70 -15.86 -2.22 -10.40
C GLU A 70 -16.38 -1.37 -9.24
N ILE A 71 -15.74 -0.21 -9.00
CA ILE A 71 -16.03 0.67 -7.86
C ILE A 71 -17.52 1.03 -7.81
N GLU A 72 -18.12 1.32 -8.96
CA GLU A 72 -19.54 1.63 -9.10
C GLU A 72 -20.46 0.55 -8.51
N ARG A 73 -20.07 -0.72 -8.61
CA ARG A 73 -20.83 -1.85 -8.06
C ARG A 73 -20.59 -2.04 -6.57
N LEU A 74 -19.34 -1.85 -6.12
CA LEU A 74 -18.99 -1.97 -4.71
C LEU A 74 -19.66 -0.87 -3.86
N VAL A 75 -19.77 0.34 -4.39
CA VAL A 75 -20.40 1.48 -3.72
C VAL A 75 -21.93 1.42 -3.80
N ARG A 76 -22.49 0.64 -4.75
CA ARG A 76 -23.94 0.49 -4.90
C ARG A 76 -24.51 -0.35 -3.76
N ARG A 77 -24.93 0.35 -2.70
CA ARG A 77 -25.65 -0.23 -1.56
C ARG A 77 -26.82 -1.08 -2.08
N PRO A 78 -26.98 -2.35 -1.67
CA PRO A 78 -28.11 -3.14 -2.09
C PRO A 78 -29.39 -2.42 -1.67
N ARG A 79 -30.27 -2.12 -2.63
CA ARG A 79 -31.63 -1.65 -2.35
C ARG A 79 -32.31 -2.75 -1.54
N ARG A 80 -32.36 -2.58 -0.22
CA ARG A 80 -33.21 -3.38 0.68
C ARG A 80 -34.64 -3.16 0.21
N TRP A 81 -35.11 -4.01 -0.70
CA TRP A 81 -36.53 -4.16 -0.93
C TRP A 81 -37.10 -4.70 0.38
N MET A 82 -37.76 -3.80 1.10
CA MET A 82 -38.63 -4.11 2.20
C MET A 82 -39.68 -5.07 1.64
N TYR A 83 -39.52 -6.38 1.87
CA TYR A 83 -40.59 -7.34 1.65
C TYR A 83 -41.67 -7.00 2.68
N GLY A 84 -42.63 -6.19 2.22
CA GLY A 84 -43.91 -6.00 2.87
C GLY A 84 -44.64 -7.35 2.99
N ALA A 85 -45.34 -7.48 4.11
CA ALA A 85 -46.08 -8.64 4.56
C ALA A 85 -47.06 -9.22 3.54
N ILE A 86 -47.27 -10.55 3.60
CA ILE A 86 -48.59 -11.16 3.42
C ILE A 86 -48.81 -12.19 4.53
N ALA A 87 -49.90 -11.98 5.27
CA ALA A 87 -50.42 -12.84 6.32
C ALA A 87 -51.24 -14.01 5.74
N ALA A 88 -51.29 -15.14 6.46
CA ALA A 88 -52.46 -16.01 6.49
C ALA A 88 -52.44 -16.89 7.76
N THR A 89 -53.25 -16.51 8.74
CA THR A 89 -53.75 -17.36 9.81
C THR A 89 -54.71 -18.42 9.24
N LEU A 90 -54.54 -19.69 9.61
CA LEU A 90 -55.65 -20.63 9.70
C LEU A 90 -55.48 -21.50 10.96
N LEU A 91 -56.49 -21.43 11.82
CA LEU A 91 -56.77 -22.41 12.87
C LEU A 91 -57.00 -23.79 12.25
N ALA A 92 -56.48 -24.83 12.92
CA ALA A 92 -57.06 -26.17 12.95
C ALA A 92 -56.87 -26.73 14.36
#